data_AF-A0A7Y2EK81-F1
#
_entry.id   AF-A0A7Y2EK81-F1
#
_cell.length_a   1.000
_cell.length_b   1.000
_cell.length_c   1.000
_cell.angle_alpha   90.00
_cell.angle_beta   90.00
_cell.angle_gamma   90.00
#
_symmetry.space_group_name_H-M   'P 1'
#
loop_
_entity.id
_entity.type
_entity.pdbx_description
1 polymer ?
#
loop_
_entity_poly.entity_id
_entity_poly.type
_entity_poly.pdbx_seq_one_letter_code
_entity_poly.pdbx_strand_id
1 'polypeptide(L)'
;MMSFITSSRERKLWIWLLIVLAGIYATLGLAGTIAIQLEERLLNHIFFWVFILLVIALLGLAVQRKFSNKQIWIIIAIVAVYGMVFLRMGANPAERTHIIEYSVVGILVYMILLERKANGRKLWSPAIVAIVITAALGLVDESIQYFIPNRVFDWIDVGFNAFAGFLGVSTKATLNWGARKITDFRRS
;
A
#
# COMPACT_ATOMS: atom_id res chain seq x y z
N MET A 1 20.45 -26.09 -8.43
CA MET A 1 20.03 -25.42 -7.18
C MET A 1 18.99 -24.36 -7.55
N MET A 2 17.70 -24.57 -7.24
CA MET A 2 16.69 -23.55 -7.55
C MET A 2 16.87 -22.38 -6.60
N SER A 3 17.42 -21.26 -7.09
CA SER A 3 17.43 -20.03 -6.31
C SER A 3 16.00 -19.59 -6.02
N PHE A 4 15.69 -19.32 -4.74
CA PHE A 4 14.42 -18.75 -4.30
C PHE A 4 14.24 -17.30 -4.79
N ILE A 5 15.34 -16.62 -5.13
CA ILE A 5 15.37 -15.24 -5.64
C ILE A 5 15.83 -15.26 -7.10
N THR A 6 15.09 -14.64 -7.99
CA THR A 6 15.36 -14.67 -9.44
C THR A 6 16.28 -13.53 -9.91
N SER A 7 16.34 -12.40 -9.20
CA SER A 7 17.20 -11.27 -9.56
C SER A 7 17.64 -10.43 -8.35
N SER A 8 18.68 -9.62 -8.53
CA SER A 8 19.12 -8.62 -7.54
C SER A 8 18.04 -7.58 -7.21
N ARG A 9 17.16 -7.28 -8.18
CA ARG A 9 16.02 -6.39 -7.98
C ARG A 9 14.96 -7.04 -7.11
N GLU A 10 14.65 -8.31 -7.35
CA GLU A 10 13.75 -9.07 -6.48
C GLU A 10 14.26 -9.08 -5.04
N ARG A 11 15.56 -9.30 -4.83
CA ARG A 11 16.19 -9.25 -3.50
C ARG A 11 15.95 -7.91 -2.80
N LYS A 12 16.17 -6.79 -3.51
CA LYS A 12 15.94 -5.45 -2.95
C LYS A 12 14.47 -5.24 -2.56
N LEU A 13 13.54 -5.72 -3.38
CA LEU A 13 12.11 -5.61 -3.08
C LEU A 13 11.71 -6.43 -1.85
N TRP A 14 12.26 -7.64 -1.68
CA TRP A 14 12.08 -8.41 -0.46
C TRP A 14 12.60 -7.68 0.79
N ILE A 15 13.79 -7.07 0.70
CA ILE A 15 14.35 -6.27 1.80
C ILE A 15 13.41 -5.10 2.14
N TRP A 16 12.92 -4.36 1.15
CA TRP A 16 11.96 -3.28 1.39
C TRP A 16 10.65 -3.77 1.99
N LEU A 17 10.12 -4.91 1.53
CA LEU A 17 8.92 -5.50 2.11
C LEU A 17 9.14 -5.85 3.59
N LEU A 18 10.29 -6.45 3.93
CA LEU A 18 10.64 -6.79 5.32
C LEU A 18 10.80 -5.53 6.19
N ILE A 19 11.43 -4.47 5.66
CA ILE A 19 11.55 -3.20 6.38
C ILE A 19 10.18 -2.59 6.66
N VAL A 20 9.28 -2.58 5.66
CA VAL A 20 7.91 -2.05 5.82
C VAL A 20 7.14 -2.86 6.85
N LEU A 21 7.15 -4.19 6.75
CA LEU A 21 6.47 -5.06 7.72
C LEU A 21 7.04 -4.90 9.14
N ALA A 22 8.37 -4.83 9.28
CA ALA A 22 8.99 -4.57 10.57
C ALA A 22 8.57 -3.21 11.16
N GLY A 23 8.44 -2.19 10.32
CA GLY A 23 7.91 -0.88 10.70
C GLY A 23 6.48 -0.98 11.21
N ILE A 24 5.58 -1.59 10.43
CA ILE A 24 4.16 -1.79 10.80
C ILE A 24 4.08 -2.52 12.16
N TYR A 25 4.74 -3.67 12.28
CA TYR A 25 4.70 -4.50 13.48
C TYR A 25 5.31 -3.81 14.71
N ALA A 26 6.38 -3.02 14.53
CA ALA A 26 6.96 -2.23 15.61
C ALA A 26 6.03 -1.12 16.11
N THR A 27 5.11 -0.64 15.26
CA THR A 27 4.18 0.45 15.59
C THR A 27 2.82 -0.01 16.11
N LEU A 28 2.49 -1.31 16.07
CA LEU A 28 1.18 -1.84 16.45
C LEU A 28 0.72 -1.41 17.85
N GLY A 29 1.58 -1.53 18.86
CA GLY A 29 1.26 -1.13 20.23
C GLY A 29 1.21 0.39 20.42
N LEU A 30 1.96 1.14 19.61
CA LEU A 30 2.11 2.58 19.74
C LEU A 30 0.83 3.29 19.27
N ALA A 31 0.26 2.86 18.14
CA ALA A 31 -0.96 3.44 17.59
C ALA A 31 -2.15 3.32 18.56
N GLY A 32 -2.34 2.16 19.19
CA GLY A 32 -3.39 1.97 20.20
C GLY A 32 -3.18 2.83 21.45
N THR A 33 -1.93 2.92 21.95
CA THR A 33 -1.61 3.75 23.12
C THR A 33 -1.85 5.23 22.87
N ILE A 34 -1.45 5.72 21.70
CA ILE A 34 -1.65 7.12 21.28
C ILE A 34 -3.14 7.43 21.10
N ALA A 35 -3.91 6.50 20.52
CA ALA A 35 -5.35 6.66 20.32
C ALA A 35 -6.13 6.78 21.64
N ILE A 36 -5.69 6.12 22.71
CA ILE A 36 -6.30 6.23 24.04
C ILE A 36 -5.95 7.58 24.70
N GLN A 37 -4.77 8.12 24.42
CA GLN A 37 -4.26 9.34 25.08
C GLN A 37 -4.66 10.64 24.38
N LEU A 38 -4.98 10.60 23.08
CA LEU A 38 -5.36 11.77 22.29
C LEU A 38 -6.83 11.75 21.92
N GLU A 39 -7.48 12.91 21.94
CA GLU A 39 -8.84 13.04 21.42
C GLU A 39 -8.90 12.63 19.94
N GLU A 40 -9.86 11.78 19.58
CA GLU A 40 -10.06 11.32 18.20
C GLU A 40 -10.18 12.47 17.20
N ARG A 41 -10.80 13.57 17.63
CA ARG A 41 -10.94 14.78 16.81
C ARG A 41 -9.58 15.38 16.45
N LEU A 42 -8.66 15.46 17.40
CA LEU A 42 -7.31 15.97 17.16
C LEU A 42 -6.54 15.06 16.20
N LEU A 43 -6.61 13.73 16.41
CA LEU A 43 -6.01 12.75 15.51
C LEU A 43 -6.55 12.90 14.08
N ASN A 44 -7.87 13.00 13.92
CA ASN A 44 -8.50 13.20 12.61
C ASN A 44 -7.98 14.47 11.90
N HIS A 45 -7.82 15.59 12.63
CA HIS A 45 -7.26 16.82 12.06
C HIS A 45 -5.79 16.65 11.66
N ILE A 46 -4.97 16.02 12.50
CA ILE A 46 -3.56 15.74 12.19
C ILE A 46 -3.46 14.90 10.91
N PHE A 47 -4.18 13.78 10.85
CA PHE A 47 -4.20 12.91 9.68
C PHE A 47 -4.68 13.62 8.42
N PHE A 48 -5.71 14.46 8.51
CA PHE A 48 -6.19 15.27 7.39
C PHE A 48 -5.08 16.19 6.85
N TRP A 49 -4.41 16.94 7.72
CA TRP A 49 -3.35 17.85 7.29
C TRP A 49 -2.13 17.12 6.73
N VAL A 50 -1.73 16.00 7.34
CA VAL A 50 -0.67 15.15 6.81
C VAL A 50 -1.03 14.62 5.42
N PHE A 51 -2.27 14.16 5.22
CA PHE A 51 -2.75 13.73 3.91
C PHE A 51 -2.67 14.86 2.87
N ILE A 52 -3.13 16.06 3.19
CA ILE A 52 -3.03 17.23 2.29
C ILE A 52 -1.57 17.54 1.94
N LEU A 53 -0.67 17.53 2.92
CA LEU A 53 0.76 17.76 2.69
C LEU A 53 1.38 16.69 1.77
N LEU A 54 1.02 15.42 1.95
CA LEU A 54 1.45 14.33 1.07
C LEU A 54 0.95 14.50 -0.37
N VAL A 55 -0.31 14.92 -0.54
CA VAL A 55 -0.89 15.20 -1.87
C VAL A 55 -0.14 16.35 -2.55
N ILE A 56 0.10 17.45 -1.83
CA ILE A 56 0.85 18.59 -2.35
C ILE A 56 2.27 18.16 -2.74
N ALA A 57 2.96 17.40 -1.88
CA ALA A 57 4.30 16.91 -2.16
C ALA A 57 4.32 15.98 -3.39
N LEU A 58 3.36 15.06 -3.52
CA LEU A 58 3.24 14.17 -4.67
C LEU A 58 3.01 14.93 -5.99
N LEU A 59 2.11 15.93 -5.98
CA LEU A 59 1.86 16.77 -7.14
C LEU A 59 3.09 17.64 -7.48
N GLY A 60 3.75 18.22 -6.47
CA GLY A 60 4.99 18.97 -6.64
C GLY A 60 6.10 18.13 -7.25
N LEU A 61 6.28 16.89 -6.79
CA LEU A 61 7.22 15.93 -7.37
C LEU A 61 6.86 15.55 -8.80
N ALA A 62 5.58 15.34 -9.11
CA ALA A 62 5.12 15.04 -10.46
C ALA A 62 5.45 16.19 -11.44
N VAL A 63 5.26 17.43 -11.00
CA VAL A 63 5.61 18.64 -11.76
C VAL A 63 7.13 18.73 -11.95
N GLN A 64 7.92 18.60 -10.87
CA GLN A 64 9.39 18.64 -10.94
C GLN A 64 9.97 17.57 -11.86
N ARG A 65 9.40 16.36 -11.85
CA ARG A 65 9.81 15.25 -12.71
C ARG A 65 9.24 15.33 -14.13
N LYS A 66 8.58 16.44 -14.48
CA LYS A 66 7.99 16.71 -15.80
C LYS A 66 7.06 15.59 -16.27
N PHE A 67 6.20 15.11 -15.37
CA PHE A 67 5.18 14.12 -15.72
C PHE A 67 4.23 14.71 -16.77
N SER A 68 3.76 13.88 -17.68
CA SER A 68 2.77 14.27 -18.68
C SER A 68 1.41 14.57 -18.03
N ASN A 69 0.57 15.38 -18.68
CA ASN A 69 -0.79 15.67 -18.21
C ASN A 69 -1.60 14.40 -17.91
N LYS A 70 -1.43 13.34 -18.73
CA LYS A 70 -2.09 12.04 -18.50
C LYS A 70 -1.63 11.39 -17.19
N GLN A 71 -0.33 11.43 -16.86
CA GLN A 71 0.19 10.91 -15.60
C GLN A 71 -0.33 11.70 -14.40
N ILE A 72 -0.40 13.02 -14.52
CA ILE A 72 -0.93 13.89 -13.46
C ILE A 72 -2.40 13.54 -13.19
N TRP A 73 -3.23 13.38 -14.23
CA TRP A 73 -4.63 12.96 -14.08
C TRP A 73 -4.79 11.58 -13.43
N ILE A 74 -3.92 10.61 -13.78
CA ILE A 74 -3.90 9.31 -13.12
C ILE A 74 -3.57 9.46 -11.63
N ILE A 75 -2.57 10.28 -11.28
CA ILE A 75 -2.21 10.54 -9.88
C ILE A 75 -3.37 11.21 -9.13
N ILE A 76 -4.01 12.22 -9.73
CA ILE A 76 -5.18 12.89 -9.15
C ILE A 76 -6.31 11.89 -8.92
N ALA A 77 -6.59 11.00 -9.87
CA ALA A 77 -7.63 9.98 -9.72
C ALA A 77 -7.30 8.99 -8.59
N ILE A 78 -6.04 8.54 -8.48
CA ILE A 78 -5.58 7.68 -7.38
C ILE A 78 -5.74 8.41 -6.04
N VAL A 79 -5.24 9.65 -5.93
CA VAL A 79 -5.38 10.47 -4.72
C VAL A 79 -6.85 10.66 -4.34
N ALA A 80 -7.72 10.89 -5.32
CA ALA A 80 -9.15 11.04 -5.07
C ALA A 80 -9.77 9.73 -4.54
N VAL A 81 -9.39 8.56 -5.07
CA VAL A 81 -9.86 7.27 -4.56
C VAL A 81 -9.40 7.05 -3.12
N TYR A 82 -8.10 7.21 -2.83
CA TYR A 82 -7.59 7.07 -1.46
C TYR A 82 -8.21 8.10 -0.52
N GLY A 83 -8.37 9.35 -0.96
CA GLY A 83 -9.02 10.40 -0.18
C GLY A 83 -10.49 10.10 0.11
N MET A 84 -11.24 9.59 -0.87
CA MET A 84 -12.63 9.19 -0.66
C MET A 84 -12.74 8.04 0.34
N VAL A 85 -11.89 7.02 0.22
CA VAL A 85 -11.85 5.92 1.19
C VAL A 85 -11.50 6.48 2.56
N PHE A 86 -10.41 7.22 2.68
CA PHE A 86 -9.93 7.78 3.95
C PHE A 86 -10.96 8.66 4.66
N LEU A 87 -11.67 9.53 3.92
CA LEU A 87 -12.62 10.48 4.48
C LEU A 87 -14.01 9.91 4.75
N ARG A 88 -14.42 8.85 4.03
CA ARG A 88 -15.77 8.28 4.15
C ARG A 88 -15.82 7.00 4.97
N MET A 89 -14.67 6.39 5.28
CA MET A 89 -14.64 5.24 6.16
C MET A 89 -15.02 5.69 7.57
N GLY A 90 -16.13 5.17 8.09
CA GLY A 90 -16.53 5.28 9.50
C GLY A 90 -15.62 4.51 10.47
N ALA A 91 -14.42 4.17 10.01
CA ALA A 91 -13.38 3.45 10.69
C ALA A 91 -12.58 4.37 11.61
N ASN A 92 -12.02 3.79 12.68
CA ASN A 92 -11.17 4.51 13.61
C ASN A 92 -9.86 4.98 12.93
N PRO A 93 -9.11 5.93 13.52
CA PRO A 93 -7.88 6.42 12.91
C PRO A 93 -6.82 5.34 12.63
N ALA A 94 -6.78 4.25 13.41
CA ALA A 94 -5.83 3.16 13.23
C ALA A 94 -6.17 2.28 12.01
N GLU A 95 -7.45 1.97 11.80
CA GLU A 95 -7.92 1.24 10.62
C GLU A 95 -7.64 2.02 9.32
N ARG A 96 -7.70 3.36 9.39
CA ARG A 96 -7.36 4.21 8.24
C ARG A 96 -5.87 4.17 7.88
N THR A 97 -4.97 3.98 8.85
CA THR A 97 -3.54 3.84 8.56
C THR A 97 -3.22 2.49 7.92
N HIS A 98 -3.91 1.42 8.33
CA HIS A 98 -3.75 0.09 7.71
C HIS A 98 -4.02 0.10 6.21
N ILE A 99 -4.99 0.90 5.72
CA ILE A 99 -5.23 1.01 4.27
C ILE A 99 -3.96 1.46 3.54
N ILE A 100 -3.27 2.46 4.06
CA ILE A 100 -2.07 3.01 3.39
C ILE A 100 -0.93 2.00 3.50
N GLU A 101 -0.69 1.46 4.69
CA GLU A 101 0.38 0.51 4.99
C GLU A 101 0.26 -0.76 4.14
N TYR A 102 -0.90 -1.40 4.14
CA TYR A 102 -1.13 -2.61 3.38
C TYR A 102 -1.28 -2.38 1.88
N SER A 103 -1.62 -1.16 1.45
CA SER A 103 -1.49 -0.80 0.03
C SER A 103 -0.03 -0.78 -0.41
N VAL A 104 0.89 -0.28 0.42
CA VAL A 104 2.34 -0.33 0.15
C VAL A 104 2.85 -1.77 0.13
N VAL A 105 2.43 -2.60 1.10
CA VAL A 105 2.73 -4.04 1.12
C VAL A 105 2.25 -4.70 -0.18
N GLY A 106 1.00 -4.48 -0.58
CA GLY A 106 0.44 -5.02 -1.82
C GLY A 106 1.19 -4.59 -3.07
N ILE A 107 1.63 -3.33 -3.15
CA ILE A 107 2.48 -2.83 -4.23
C ILE A 107 3.81 -3.59 -4.27
N LEU A 108 4.49 -3.74 -3.14
CA LEU A 108 5.80 -4.40 -3.07
C LEU A 108 5.70 -5.88 -3.45
N VAL A 109 4.72 -6.60 -2.89
CA VAL A 109 4.46 -8.01 -3.23
C VAL A 109 4.16 -8.15 -4.72
N TYR A 110 3.31 -7.27 -5.28
CA TYR A 110 3.01 -7.30 -6.71
C TYR A 110 4.25 -7.06 -7.57
N MET A 111 5.12 -6.12 -7.18
CA MET A 111 6.38 -5.86 -7.88
C MET A 111 7.33 -7.06 -7.82
N ILE A 112 7.42 -7.76 -6.69
CA ILE A 112 8.19 -9.00 -6.55
C ILE A 112 7.67 -10.06 -7.51
N LEU A 113 6.35 -10.25 -7.57
CA LEU A 113 5.74 -11.28 -8.42
C LEU A 113 5.86 -10.94 -9.92
N LEU A 114 5.78 -9.66 -10.30
CA LEU A 114 6.05 -9.22 -11.66
C LEU A 114 7.51 -9.49 -12.06
N GLU A 115 8.45 -9.22 -11.17
CA GLU A 115 9.89 -9.48 -11.40
C GLU A 115 10.14 -10.99 -11.55
N ARG A 116 9.55 -11.83 -10.69
CA ARG A 116 9.62 -13.29 -10.82
C ARG A 116 9.07 -13.79 -12.15
N LYS A 117 7.92 -13.27 -12.57
CA LYS A 117 7.30 -13.63 -13.85
C LYS A 117 8.18 -13.22 -15.04
N ALA A 118 8.79 -12.03 -14.98
CA ALA A 118 9.72 -11.56 -16.01
C ALA A 118 10.97 -12.45 -16.12
N ASN A 119 11.43 -13.03 -15.01
CA ASN A 119 12.56 -13.97 -14.96
C ASN A 119 12.15 -15.45 -15.17
N GLY A 120 11.04 -15.69 -15.88
CA GLY A 120 10.65 -17.03 -16.36
C GLY A 120 9.89 -17.92 -15.38
N ARG A 121 9.54 -17.45 -14.17
CA ARG A 121 8.68 -18.22 -13.25
C ARG A 121 7.23 -18.22 -13.76
N LYS A 122 6.63 -19.40 -13.87
CA LYS A 122 5.21 -19.55 -14.21
C LYS A 122 4.34 -19.08 -13.04
N LEU A 123 3.65 -17.96 -13.23
CA LEU A 123 2.70 -17.38 -12.29
C LEU A 123 1.41 -17.04 -13.03
N TRP A 124 0.29 -17.61 -12.60
CA TRP A 124 -1.01 -17.45 -13.25
C TRP A 124 -1.45 -15.98 -13.24
N SER A 125 -1.54 -15.36 -12.06
CA SER A 125 -1.90 -13.94 -11.92
C SER A 125 -1.10 -13.29 -10.79
N PRO A 126 -0.01 -12.55 -11.10
CA PRO A 126 0.74 -11.80 -10.09
C PRO A 126 -0.12 -10.85 -9.27
N ALA A 127 -1.19 -10.28 -9.85
CA ALA A 127 -2.08 -9.36 -9.16
C ALA A 127 -2.93 -10.06 -8.10
N ILE A 128 -3.61 -11.15 -8.46
CA ILE A 128 -4.45 -11.92 -7.52
C ILE A 128 -3.58 -12.50 -6.40
N VAL A 129 -2.43 -13.09 -6.77
CA VAL A 129 -1.50 -13.66 -5.78
C VAL A 129 -0.97 -12.57 -4.84
N ALA A 130 -0.72 -11.35 -5.32
CA ALA A 130 -0.31 -10.26 -4.45
C ALA A 130 -1.39 -9.87 -3.43
N ILE A 131 -2.65 -9.78 -3.85
CA ILE A 131 -3.77 -9.46 -2.96
C ILE A 131 -3.91 -10.55 -1.89
N VAL A 132 -3.85 -11.83 -2.28
CA VAL A 132 -3.95 -12.96 -1.35
C VAL A 132 -2.79 -12.97 -0.36
N ILE A 133 -1.55 -12.74 -0.80
CA ILE A 133 -0.39 -12.65 0.10
C ILE A 133 -0.54 -11.46 1.04
N THR A 134 -1.03 -10.31 0.56
CA THR A 134 -1.24 -9.13 1.40
C THR A 134 -2.30 -9.40 2.47
N ALA A 135 -3.41 -10.05 2.11
CA ALA A 135 -4.43 -10.48 3.06
C ALA A 135 -3.87 -11.47 4.08
N ALA A 136 -3.03 -12.42 3.66
CA ALA A 136 -2.38 -13.36 4.57
C ALA A 136 -1.41 -12.66 5.54
N LEU A 137 -0.68 -11.64 5.08
CA LEU A 137 0.16 -10.82 5.96
C LEU A 137 -0.67 -9.99 6.95
N GLY A 138 -1.83 -9.48 6.50
CA GLY A 138 -2.80 -8.82 7.38
C GLY A 138 -3.41 -9.78 8.41
N LEU A 139 -3.62 -11.05 8.06
CA LEU A 139 -4.04 -12.07 9.02
C LEU A 139 -2.97 -12.35 10.08
N VAL A 140 -1.69 -12.38 9.67
CA VAL A 140 -0.57 -12.50 10.62
C VAL A 140 -0.54 -11.32 11.57
N ASP A 141 -0.79 -10.12 11.06
CA ASP A 141 -0.84 -8.89 11.86
C ASP A 141 -1.95 -8.90 12.90
N GLU A 142 -3.18 -9.25 12.50
CA GLU A 142 -4.29 -9.44 13.45
C GLU A 142 -3.99 -10.54 14.48
N SER A 143 -3.28 -11.60 14.06
CA SER A 143 -2.82 -12.65 14.98
C SER A 143 -1.79 -12.13 15.99
N ILE A 144 -0.94 -11.18 15.61
CA ILE A 144 0.00 -10.51 16.52
C ILE A 144 -0.77 -9.57 17.46
N GLN A 145 -1.71 -8.78 16.92
CA GLN A 145 -2.54 -7.87 17.70
C GLN A 145 -3.39 -8.57 18.75
N TYR A 146 -3.79 -9.83 18.52
CA TYR A 146 -4.47 -10.65 19.53
C TYR A 146 -3.70 -10.75 20.85
N PHE A 147 -2.36 -10.66 20.82
CA PHE A 147 -1.52 -10.69 22.03
C PHE A 147 -1.31 -9.30 22.65
N ILE A 148 -1.81 -8.22 22.04
CA ILE A 148 -1.69 -6.86 22.55
C ILE A 148 -2.90 -6.56 23.46
N PRO A 149 -2.68 -6.09 24.71
CA PRO A 149 -3.76 -5.73 25.61
C PRO A 149 -4.72 -4.70 24.98
N ASN A 150 -6.03 -4.86 25.22
CA ASN A 150 -7.10 -3.99 24.70
C ASN A 150 -7.29 -4.03 23.18
N ARG A 151 -6.78 -5.05 22.49
CA ARG A 151 -7.11 -5.36 21.10
C ARG A 151 -7.77 -6.72 21.01
N VAL A 152 -8.77 -6.82 20.13
CA VAL A 152 -9.48 -8.07 19.83
C VAL A 152 -9.25 -8.34 18.36
N PHE A 153 -8.96 -9.58 18.02
CA PHE A 153 -8.87 -10.02 16.64
C PHE A 153 -10.18 -9.73 15.90
N ASP A 154 -10.14 -8.97 14.81
CA ASP A 154 -11.32 -8.65 13.99
C ASP A 154 -11.15 -9.13 12.53
N TRP A 155 -12.11 -9.92 12.06
CA TRP A 155 -12.15 -10.37 10.67
C TRP A 155 -12.38 -9.22 9.68
N ILE A 156 -13.02 -8.13 10.13
CA ILE A 156 -13.21 -6.92 9.33
C ILE A 156 -11.84 -6.30 9.00
N ASP A 157 -10.88 -6.32 9.93
CA ASP A 157 -9.53 -5.79 9.72
C ASP A 157 -8.73 -6.62 8.71
N VAL A 158 -8.86 -7.94 8.75
CA VAL A 158 -8.33 -8.82 7.68
C VAL A 158 -8.93 -8.45 6.32
N GLY A 159 -10.23 -8.15 6.29
CA GLY A 159 -10.93 -7.65 5.10
C GLY A 159 -10.40 -6.31 4.61
N PHE A 160 -10.12 -5.37 5.50
CA PHE A 160 -9.51 -4.08 5.16
C PHE A 160 -8.10 -4.24 4.61
N ASN A 161 -7.30 -5.14 5.17
CA ASN A 161 -5.96 -5.45 4.67
C ASN A 161 -5.99 -6.06 3.27
N ALA A 162 -6.96 -6.94 2.99
CA ALA A 162 -7.21 -7.46 1.65
C ALA A 162 -7.63 -6.34 0.66
N PHE A 163 -8.52 -5.44 1.09
CA PHE A 163 -8.96 -4.30 0.28
C PHE A 163 -7.81 -3.32 0.00
N ALA A 164 -6.97 -3.05 0.99
CA ALA A 164 -5.75 -2.27 0.84
C ALA A 164 -4.80 -2.90 -0.18
N GLY A 165 -4.58 -4.22 -0.10
CA GLY A 165 -3.85 -4.97 -1.11
C GLY A 165 -4.41 -4.78 -2.52
N PHE A 166 -5.73 -4.85 -2.67
CA PHE A 166 -6.41 -4.57 -3.94
C PHE A 166 -6.16 -3.14 -4.45
N LEU A 167 -6.29 -2.12 -3.58
CA LEU A 167 -6.03 -0.72 -3.93
C LEU A 167 -4.58 -0.50 -4.35
N GLY A 168 -3.61 -1.05 -3.61
CA GLY A 168 -2.19 -0.97 -3.91
C GLY A 168 -1.85 -1.62 -5.26
N VAL A 169 -2.31 -2.85 -5.49
CA VAL A 169 -2.10 -3.57 -6.75
C VAL A 169 -2.71 -2.81 -7.93
N SER A 170 -3.95 -2.34 -7.78
CA SER A 170 -4.65 -1.56 -8.81
C SER A 170 -3.94 -0.26 -9.12
N THR A 171 -3.46 0.45 -8.10
CA THR A 171 -2.65 1.66 -8.23
C THR A 171 -1.41 1.40 -9.06
N LYS A 172 -0.64 0.36 -8.71
CA LYS A 172 0.60 0.05 -9.43
C LYS A 172 0.34 -0.44 -10.84
N ALA A 173 -0.71 -1.24 -11.06
CA ALA A 173 -1.12 -1.68 -12.38
C ALA A 173 -1.50 -0.51 -13.29
N THR A 174 -2.31 0.42 -12.80
CA THR A 174 -2.74 1.63 -13.53
C THR A 174 -1.57 2.53 -13.87
N LEU A 175 -0.64 2.76 -12.94
CA LEU A 175 0.58 3.54 -13.19
C LEU A 175 1.47 2.88 -14.27
N ASN A 176 1.64 1.56 -14.21
CA ASN A 176 2.41 0.82 -15.22
C ASN A 176 1.73 0.88 -16.60
N TRP A 177 0.40 0.78 -16.66
CA TRP A 177 -0.37 0.91 -17.89
C TRP A 177 -0.24 2.31 -18.51
N GLY A 178 -0.42 3.36 -17.69
CA GLY A 178 -0.28 4.74 -18.12
C GLY A 178 1.10 5.05 -18.66
N ALA A 179 2.16 4.56 -18.00
CA ALA A 179 3.53 4.73 -18.45
C ALA A 179 3.79 4.09 -19.83
N ARG A 180 3.30 2.87 -20.07
CA ARG A 180 3.45 2.16 -21.36
C ARG A 180 2.74 2.89 -22.50
N LYS A 181 1.50 3.33 -22.29
CA LYS A 181 0.73 4.06 -23.32
C LYS A 181 1.40 5.37 -23.74
N ILE A 182 2.10 6.05 -22.83
CA ILE A 182 2.83 7.27 -23.13
C ILE A 182 4.10 6.99 -23.94
N THR A 183 4.83 5.92 -23.61
CA THR A 183 6.03 5.54 -24.39
C THR A 183 5.68 5.12 -25.81
N ASP A 184 4.55 4.42 -25.99
CA ASP A 184 4.11 3.98 -27.32
C ASP A 184 3.70 5.19 -28.19
N PHE A 185 2.97 6.17 -27.62
CA PHE A 185 2.57 7.39 -28.33
C PHE A 185 3.74 8.28 -28.74
N ARG A 186 4.88 8.25 -28.03
CA ARG A 186 6.09 9.02 -28.40
C ARG A 186 6.90 8.36 -29.52
N ARG A 187 6.60 7.11 -29.88
CA ARG A 187 7.32 6.33 -30.91
C ARG A 187 6.57 6.23 -32.24
N SER A 188 5.31 6.67 -32.28
CA SER A 188 4.47 6.80 -33.48
C SER A 188 4.49 8.22 -34.01
#